data_AF-A0A7V0VZD1-F1
#
_entry.id   AF-A0A7V0VZD1-F1
#
_cell.length_a   1.000
_cell.length_b   1.000
_cell.length_c   1.000
_cell.angle_alpha   90.00
_cell.angle_beta   90.00
_cell.angle_gamma   90.00
#
_symmetry.space_group_name_H-M   'P 1'
#
loop_
_entity.id
_entity.type
_entity.pdbx_description
1 polymer ?
#
loop_
_entity_poly.entity_id
_entity_poly.type
_entity_poly.pdbx_seq_one_letter_code
_entity_poly.pdbx_strand_id
1 'polypeptide(L)'
;MKILSQVTLSDEEIQRLKSVLPELEVVVEPSIEGELREIEDADIFFGRIPREVFIKGKKLKWVQVFGAGVETQFFPEFVQSDVILCNTSGAYNQTMADQAFALMLGISRGIAMFERNRPKRI
;
A
#
# COMPACT_ATOMS: atom_id res chain seq x y z
N MET A 1 4.16 20.92 1.35
CA MET A 1 3.35 19.74 1.69
C MET A 1 4.30 18.58 1.85
N LYS A 2 4.16 17.78 2.90
CA LYS A 2 5.09 16.67 3.22
C LYS A 2 4.40 15.31 3.11
N ILE A 3 4.98 14.42 2.33
CA ILE A 3 4.60 13.01 2.24
C ILE A 3 5.64 12.18 3.00
N LEU A 4 5.17 11.44 4.00
CA LEU A 4 5.93 10.39 4.66
C LEU A 4 5.54 9.04 4.04
N SER A 5 6.49 8.38 3.38
CA SER A 5 6.29 7.10 2.71
C SER A 5 6.94 5.98 3.50
N GLN A 6 6.15 4.98 3.87
CA GLN A 6 6.63 3.72 4.45
C GLN A 6 7.28 2.82 3.39
N VAL A 7 6.78 2.89 2.15
CA VAL A 7 7.30 2.11 1.04
C VAL A 7 8.38 2.86 0.30
N THR A 8 9.38 2.13 -0.20
CA THR A 8 10.43 2.70 -1.04
C THR A 8 9.82 3.22 -2.34
N LEU A 9 10.15 4.46 -2.68
CA LEU A 9 9.84 5.07 -3.97
C LEU A 9 11.16 5.17 -4.74
N SER A 10 11.11 4.82 -6.02
CA SER A 10 12.23 5.02 -6.93
C SER A 10 12.47 6.51 -7.18
N ASP A 11 13.70 6.86 -7.59
CA ASP A 11 14.04 8.23 -7.96
C ASP A 11 13.12 8.73 -9.09
N GLU A 12 12.75 7.88 -10.04
CA GLU A 12 11.84 8.23 -11.14
C GLU A 12 10.44 8.61 -10.62
N GLU A 13 9.89 7.85 -9.68
CA GLU A 13 8.60 8.16 -9.05
C GLU A 13 8.65 9.46 -8.26
N ILE A 14 9.73 9.70 -7.50
CA ILE A 14 9.93 10.95 -6.75
C ILE A 14 10.04 12.14 -7.72
N GLN A 15 10.78 11.99 -8.82
CA GLN A 15 10.89 13.04 -9.83
C GLN A 15 9.54 13.31 -10.51
N ARG A 16 8.74 12.28 -10.76
CA ARG A 16 7.40 12.42 -11.32
C ARG A 16 6.43 13.11 -10.37
N LEU A 17 6.55 12.89 -9.06
CA LEU A 17 5.80 13.64 -8.05
C LEU A 17 6.23 15.11 -8.01
N LYS A 18 7.55 15.37 -8.01
CA LYS A 18 8.12 16.71 -7.99
C LYS A 18 7.86 17.51 -9.28
N SER A 19 7.68 16.86 -10.42
CA SER A 19 7.33 17.56 -11.67
C SER A 19 5.92 18.12 -11.66
N VAL A 20 5.01 17.53 -10.88
CA VAL A 20 3.64 18.03 -10.68
C VAL A 20 3.60 19.05 -9.54
N LEU A 21 4.35 18.82 -8.47
CA LEU A 21 4.41 19.70 -7.31
C LEU A 21 5.87 19.90 -6.84
N PRO A 22 6.57 20.94 -7.31
CA PRO A 22 7.99 21.15 -7.04
C PRO A 22 8.34 21.35 -5.56
N GLU A 23 7.44 21.95 -4.78
CA GLU A 23 7.60 22.17 -3.33
C GLU A 23 7.24 20.95 -2.47
N LEU A 24 6.94 19.81 -3.09
CA LEU A 24 6.63 18.58 -2.39
C LEU A 24 7.87 17.97 -1.75
N GLU A 25 7.81 17.83 -0.43
CA GLU A 25 8.79 17.09 0.33
C GLU A 25 8.35 15.63 0.41
N VAL A 26 9.21 14.71 -0.03
CA VAL A 26 8.98 13.27 0.04
C VAL A 26 10.07 12.67 0.93
N VAL A 27 9.66 12.09 2.05
CA VAL A 27 10.54 11.41 3.01
C VAL A 27 10.16 9.95 3.02
N VAL A 28 11.15 9.06 2.85
CA VAL A 28 10.96 7.61 2.82
C VAL A 28 11.58 7.03 4.08
N GLU A 29 10.76 6.50 4.97
CA GLU A 29 11.19 5.89 6.23
C GLU A 29 10.46 4.55 6.41
N PRO A 30 11.12 3.40 6.12
CA PRO A 30 10.49 2.08 6.16
C PRO A 30 10.45 1.46 7.57
N SER A 31 10.88 2.20 8.60
CA SER A 31 10.94 1.75 9.99
C SER A 31 10.04 2.58 10.87
N ILE A 32 9.44 1.98 11.90
CA ILE A 32 8.59 2.70 12.86
C ILE A 32 9.38 3.81 13.54
N GLU A 33 10.65 3.58 13.89
CA GLU A 33 11.51 4.60 14.47
C GLU A 33 11.71 5.80 13.55
N GLY A 34 11.82 5.56 12.24
CA GLY A 34 11.89 6.61 11.22
C GLY A 34 10.57 7.35 11.05
N GLU A 35 9.48 6.61 10.93
CA GLU A 35 8.14 7.19 10.83
C GLU A 35 7.84 8.11 12.03
N LEU A 36 8.20 7.70 13.25
CA LEU A 36 7.99 8.50 14.46
C LEU A 36 8.80 9.80 14.51
N ARG A 37 9.93 9.91 13.77
CA ARG A 37 10.71 11.15 13.67
C ARG A 37 10.05 12.16 12.74
N GLU A 38 9.36 11.67 11.71
CA GLU A 38 8.93 12.49 10.57
C GLU A 38 7.42 12.74 10.52
N ILE A 39 6.61 11.99 11.27
CA ILE A 39 5.14 12.05 11.19
C ILE A 39 4.55 13.34 11.73
N GLU A 40 5.21 14.02 12.70
CA GLU A 40 4.61 15.13 13.43
C GLU A 40 4.12 16.26 12.52
N ASP A 41 4.87 16.55 11.46
CA ASP A 41 4.58 17.59 10.47
C ASP A 41 4.18 17.07 9.09
N ALA A 42 4.04 15.75 8.92
CA ALA A 42 3.59 15.15 7.67
C ALA A 42 2.12 15.50 7.37
N ASP A 43 1.82 15.91 6.14
CA ASP A 43 0.44 16.11 5.67
C ASP A 43 -0.20 14.79 5.21
N ILE A 44 0.63 13.90 4.63
CA ILE A 44 0.20 12.66 3.99
C ILE A 44 1.08 11.51 4.47
N PHE A 45 0.47 10.38 4.80
CA PHE A 45 1.16 9.11 5.01
C PHE A 45 0.86 8.13 3.86
N PHE A 46 1.89 7.61 3.22
CA PHE A 46 1.79 6.65 2.12
C PHE A 46 2.25 5.27 2.62
N GLY A 47 1.29 4.40 2.97
CA GLY A 47 1.54 3.11 3.60
C GLY A 47 0.43 2.68 4.56
N ARG A 48 0.65 1.58 5.29
CA ARG A 48 -0.21 1.19 6.42
C ARG A 48 0.37 1.79 7.68
N ILE A 49 -0.30 2.82 8.21
CA ILE A 49 0.20 3.57 9.37
C ILE A 49 -0.03 2.78 10.66
N PRO A 50 1.01 2.57 11.50
CA PRO A 50 0.84 2.07 12.86
C PRO A 50 0.09 3.08 13.74
N ARG A 51 -0.68 2.59 14.73
CA ARG A 51 -1.47 3.46 15.62
C ARG A 51 -0.57 4.45 16.38
N GLU A 52 0.57 3.98 16.88
CA GLU A 52 1.56 4.76 17.63
C GLU A 52 2.22 5.87 16.80
N VAL A 53 2.25 5.71 15.48
CA VAL A 53 2.71 6.74 14.54
C VAL A 53 1.58 7.73 14.27
N PHE A 54 0.38 7.22 13.98
CA PHE A 54 -0.79 8.05 13.69
C PHE A 54 -1.08 9.07 14.79
N ILE A 55 -1.08 8.65 16.07
CA ILE A 55 -1.39 9.55 17.19
C ILE A 55 -0.40 10.71 17.35
N LYS A 56 0.78 10.64 16.73
CA LYS A 56 1.78 11.72 16.75
C LYS A 56 1.67 12.65 15.55
N GLY A 57 0.90 12.30 14.52
CA GLY A 57 0.74 13.08 13.29
C GLY A 57 -0.17 14.30 13.47
N LYS A 58 0.38 15.43 13.92
CA LYS A 58 -0.40 16.63 14.23
C LYS A 58 -0.96 17.35 13.01
N LYS A 59 -0.30 17.19 11.85
CA LYS A 59 -0.71 17.81 10.57
C LYS A 59 -1.32 16.82 9.58
N LEU A 60 -1.43 15.55 9.98
CA LEU A 60 -1.86 14.49 9.08
C LEU A 60 -3.29 14.74 8.61
N LYS A 61 -3.49 14.73 7.30
CA LYS A 61 -4.79 14.95 6.64
C LYS A 61 -5.23 13.74 5.82
N TRP A 62 -4.27 12.94 5.36
CA TRP A 62 -4.53 11.85 4.43
C TRP A 62 -3.60 10.66 4.68
N VAL A 63 -4.17 9.47 4.69
CA VAL A 63 -3.44 8.19 4.61
C VAL A 63 -3.86 7.46 3.36
N GLN A 64 -2.89 7.08 2.53
CA GLN A 64 -3.10 6.26 1.36
C GLN A 64 -2.50 4.87 1.60
N VAL A 65 -3.35 3.84 1.62
CA VAL A 65 -2.90 2.44 1.64
C VAL A 65 -2.78 1.90 0.21
N PHE A 66 -1.84 1.00 -0.02
CA PHE A 66 -1.61 0.37 -1.33
C PHE A 66 -2.43 -0.91 -1.58
N GLY A 67 -3.19 -1.37 -0.59
CA GLY A 67 -4.07 -2.54 -0.73
C GLY A 67 -5.55 -2.16 -0.91
N ALA A 68 -6.36 -3.12 -1.36
CA ALA A 68 -7.82 -2.96 -1.41
C ALA A 68 -8.47 -3.00 0.00
N GLY A 69 -7.94 -3.85 0.88
CA GLY A 69 -8.39 -3.96 2.28
C GLY A 69 -7.81 -2.86 3.17
N VAL A 70 -8.62 -2.32 4.07
CA VAL A 70 -8.30 -1.23 5.01
C VAL A 70 -8.55 -1.59 6.48
N GLU A 71 -8.94 -2.83 6.75
CA GLU A 71 -9.30 -3.36 8.07
C GLU A 71 -8.27 -3.08 9.17
N THR A 72 -6.97 -3.06 8.84
CA THR A 72 -5.91 -2.78 9.81
C THR A 72 -5.82 -1.32 10.23
N GLN A 73 -6.61 -0.42 9.63
CA GLN A 73 -6.59 1.02 9.91
C GLN A 73 -7.78 1.47 10.78
N PHE A 74 -8.71 0.57 11.10
CA PHE A 74 -9.91 0.88 11.90
C PHE A 74 -9.65 0.87 13.41
N PHE A 75 -8.60 1.54 13.87
CA PHE A 75 -8.40 1.80 15.29
C PHE A 75 -9.15 3.07 15.73
N PRO A 76 -9.54 3.19 17.02
CA PRO A 76 -10.46 4.23 17.49
C PRO A 76 -10.03 5.65 17.13
N GLU A 77 -8.74 5.97 17.25
CA GLU A 77 -8.22 7.31 16.95
C GLU A 77 -8.35 7.68 15.47
N PHE A 78 -8.17 6.73 14.56
CA PHE A 78 -8.37 7.00 13.14
C PHE A 78 -9.85 7.26 12.88
N VAL A 79 -10.72 6.37 13.37
CA VAL A 79 -12.18 6.46 13.15
C VAL A 79 -12.77 7.76 13.69
N GLN A 80 -12.21 8.28 14.79
CA GLN A 80 -12.65 9.53 15.41
C GLN A 80 -12.01 10.78 14.80
N SER A 81 -11.02 10.63 13.92
CA SER A 81 -10.33 11.74 13.28
C SER A 81 -10.99 12.18 11.98
N ASP A 82 -10.66 13.40 11.54
CA ASP A 82 -11.01 13.91 10.22
C ASP A 82 -9.98 13.50 9.12
N VAL A 83 -9.04 12.60 9.44
CA VAL A 83 -8.03 12.13 8.49
C VAL A 83 -8.70 11.28 7.42
N ILE A 84 -8.46 11.61 6.16
CA ILE A 84 -9.01 10.85 5.02
C ILE A 84 -8.22 9.55 4.86
N LEU A 85 -8.93 8.43 4.74
CA LEU A 85 -8.35 7.14 4.40
C LEU A 85 -8.71 6.76 2.96
N CYS A 86 -7.69 6.61 2.12
CA CYS A 86 -7.82 6.13 0.75
C CYS A 86 -7.14 4.77 0.58
N ASN A 87 -7.61 3.99 -0.39
CA ASN A 87 -7.10 2.67 -0.73
C ASN A 87 -6.91 2.53 -2.25
N THR A 88 -6.60 1.32 -2.71
CA THR A 88 -6.48 0.98 -4.14
C THR A 88 -7.63 0.10 -4.61
N SER A 89 -8.86 0.38 -4.15
CA SER A 89 -10.05 -0.34 -4.60
C SER A 89 -10.17 -0.29 -6.13
N GLY A 90 -10.48 -1.44 -6.74
CA GLY A 90 -10.60 -1.55 -8.19
C GLY A 90 -9.30 -1.83 -8.94
N ALA A 91 -8.13 -1.51 -8.37
CA ALA A 91 -6.83 -1.63 -9.05
C ALA A 91 -6.49 -3.08 -9.47
N TYR A 92 -7.01 -4.06 -8.73
CA TYR A 92 -6.70 -5.48 -8.94
C TYR A 92 -7.88 -6.28 -9.53
N ASN A 93 -8.98 -5.64 -9.93
CA ASN A 93 -10.21 -6.34 -10.32
C ASN A 93 -9.98 -7.34 -11.47
N GLN A 94 -9.26 -6.93 -12.51
CA GLN A 94 -8.97 -7.77 -13.67
C GLN A 94 -8.07 -8.95 -13.29
N THR A 95 -6.94 -8.68 -12.62
CA THR A 95 -6.01 -9.71 -12.16
C THR A 95 -6.68 -10.72 -11.23
N MET A 96 -7.60 -10.27 -10.35
CA MET A 96 -8.36 -11.15 -9.48
C MET A 96 -9.37 -12.01 -10.23
N ALA A 97 -10.05 -11.45 -11.24
CA ALA A 97 -10.93 -12.23 -12.11
C ALA A 97 -10.15 -13.32 -12.86
N ASP A 98 -9.01 -12.95 -13.47
CA ASP A 98 -8.14 -13.89 -14.19
C ASP A 98 -7.63 -15.00 -13.26
N GLN A 99 -7.17 -14.64 -12.07
CA GLN A 99 -6.70 -15.60 -11.07
C GLN A 99 -7.82 -16.55 -10.63
N ALA A 100 -9.04 -16.05 -10.45
CA ALA A 100 -10.19 -16.88 -10.10
C ALA A 100 -10.50 -17.91 -11.20
N PHE A 101 -10.53 -17.50 -12.47
CA PHE A 101 -10.73 -18.42 -13.59
C PHE A 101 -9.57 -19.42 -13.73
N ALA A 102 -8.32 -18.96 -13.61
CA ALA A 102 -7.15 -19.81 -13.69
C ALA A 102 -7.17 -20.92 -12.62
N LEU A 103 -7.51 -20.56 -11.37
CA LEU A 103 -7.65 -21.54 -10.28
C LEU A 103 -8.83 -22.49 -10.51
N MET A 104 -9.99 -21.97 -10.91
CA MET A 104 -11.18 -22.78 -11.19
C MET A 104 -10.90 -23.83 -12.27
N LEU A 105 -10.30 -23.43 -13.39
CA LEU A 105 -9.92 -24.34 -14.48
C LEU A 105 -8.77 -25.26 -14.07
N GLY A 106 -7.76 -24.73 -13.38
CA GLY A 106 -6.61 -25.49 -12.89
C GLY A 106 -7.00 -26.66 -12.00
N ILE A 107 -7.95 -26.42 -11.07
CA ILE A 107 -8.48 -27.45 -10.17
C ILE A 107 -9.40 -28.40 -10.92
N SER A 108 -10.41 -27.89 -11.64
CA SER A 108 -11.42 -28.72 -12.32
C SER A 108 -10.85 -29.62 -13.42
N ARG A 109 -9.75 -29.22 -14.05
CA ARG A 109 -9.06 -29.99 -15.10
C ARG A 109 -7.84 -30.74 -14.59
N GLY A 110 -7.54 -30.66 -13.29
CA GLY A 110 -6.39 -31.34 -12.70
C GLY A 110 -5.05 -30.89 -13.28
N ILE A 111 -4.92 -29.65 -13.76
CA ILE A 111 -3.73 -29.16 -14.48
C ILE A 111 -2.47 -29.36 -13.63
N ALA A 112 -2.52 -28.98 -12.35
CA ALA A 112 -1.41 -29.15 -11.43
C ALA A 112 -1.08 -30.63 -11.13
N MET A 113 -2.05 -31.54 -11.25
CA MET A 113 -1.81 -32.97 -11.11
C MET A 113 -1.08 -33.53 -12.33
N PHE A 114 -1.55 -33.22 -13.54
CA PHE A 114 -0.93 -33.68 -14.77
C PHE A 114 0.48 -33.15 -14.95
N GLU A 115 0.74 -31.87 -14.62
CA GLU A 115 2.10 -31.32 -14.71
C GLU A 115 3.04 -31.98 -13.70
N ARG A 116 2.58 -32.29 -12.47
CA ARG A 116 3.38 -33.03 -11.48
C ARG A 116 3.73 -34.45 -11.94
N ASN A 117 2.84 -35.10 -12.68
CA ASN A 117 3.04 -36.45 -13.22
C ASN A 117 3.73 -36.45 -14.59
N ARG A 118 4.15 -35.29 -15.10
CA ARG A 118 4.81 -35.19 -16.40
C ARG A 118 6.18 -35.87 -16.35
N PRO A 119 6.47 -36.84 -17.25
CA PRO A 119 7.79 -37.44 -17.32
C PRO A 119 8.82 -36.39 -17.71
N LYS A 120 10.00 -36.42 -17.08
CA LYS A 120 11.13 -35.55 -17.45
C LYS A 120 11.47 -35.83 -18.90
N ARG A 121 11.52 -34.78 -19.74
CA ARG A 121 12.05 -34.89 -21.10
C ARG A 121 13.54 -35.26 -20.98
N ILE A 122 13.91 -36.38 -21.59
CA ILE A 122 15.31 -36.80 -21.82
C ILE A 122 15.87 -35.95 -22.97
#